data_AF-A0A261WL87-F1
#
_entry.id   AF-A0A261WL87-F1
#
_cell.length_a   1.000
_cell.length_b   1.000
_cell.length_c   1.000
_cell.angle_alpha   90.00
_cell.angle_beta   90.00
_cell.angle_gamma   90.00
#
_symmetry.space_group_name_H-M   'P 1'
#
loop_
_entity.id
_entity.type
_entity.pdbx_description
1 polymer ?
#
loop_
_entity_poly.entity_id
_entity_poly.type
_entity_poly.pdbx_seq_one_letter_code
_entity_poly.pdbx_strand_id
1 'polypeptide(L)'
;MTNLLQRYNVGPRLCAAFAVLIVLSGLIAFIGYRGLSASRALVDHLVNQNMVKIRLSNTMMNANSVIATQIRNVVLPTSNEDNLKFIENIKNARADYVKAREALYATPPSEEGKEIRAEIDRRREIVKGLNDKVIELVMTGHSDDALPLLLTKAAPAMQQWQDKIAENIALQNKLAGDASAAALQSMDESRKLLIGGSLLVVLLSGALGVLITRSL
;
A
#
# COMPACT_ATOMS: atom_id res chain seq x y z
N MET A 1 14.99 59.50 -1.90
CA MET A 1 13.95 58.60 -1.35
C MET A 1 14.41 57.92 -0.05
N THR A 2 15.03 58.65 0.89
CA THR A 2 15.57 58.13 2.15
C THR A 2 14.97 58.80 3.40
N ASN A 3 13.86 59.53 3.25
CA ASN A 3 13.33 60.39 4.33
C ASN A 3 12.22 59.75 5.18
N LEU A 4 11.74 58.55 4.86
CA LEU A 4 10.72 57.87 5.67
C LEU A 4 11.31 57.15 6.89
N LEU A 5 12.57 56.72 6.82
CA LEU A 5 13.22 55.97 7.90
C LEU A 5 13.98 56.86 8.88
N GLN A 6 14.41 58.07 8.53
CA GLN A 6 15.28 58.91 9.39
C GLN A 6 14.55 59.68 10.51
N ARG A 7 13.22 59.70 10.55
CA ARG A 7 12.43 60.55 11.48
C ARG A 7 12.02 59.90 12.81
N TYR A 8 12.28 58.60 13.01
CA TYR A 8 11.86 57.87 14.22
C TYR A 8 13.03 57.49 15.14
N ASN A 9 12.82 57.46 16.46
CA ASN A 9 13.78 56.95 17.44
C ASN A 9 14.19 55.49 17.14
N VAL A 10 15.34 55.04 17.64
CA VAL A 10 15.92 53.71 17.36
C VAL A 10 14.98 52.55 17.75
N GLY A 11 14.19 52.71 18.82
CA GLY A 11 13.28 51.68 19.35
C GLY A 11 12.20 51.18 18.37
N PRO A 12 11.35 52.05 17.80
CA PRO A 12 10.33 51.66 16.81
C PRO A 12 10.89 50.95 15.56
N ARG A 13 12.06 51.36 15.07
CA ARG A 13 12.72 50.73 13.90
C ARG A 13 13.15 49.30 14.21
N LEU A 14 13.73 49.11 15.40
CA LEU A 14 14.16 47.80 15.88
C LEU A 14 12.96 46.86 16.06
N CYS A 15 11.87 47.34 16.66
CA CYS A 15 10.65 46.56 16.85
C CYS A 15 10.02 46.12 15.52
N ALA A 16 9.95 47.01 14.53
CA ALA A 16 9.44 46.68 13.19
C ALA A 16 10.30 45.61 12.48
N ALA A 17 11.62 45.72 12.57
CA ALA A 17 12.53 44.71 12.01
C ALA A 17 12.32 43.33 12.65
N PHE A 18 12.24 43.27 13.99
CA PHE A 18 11.97 42.01 14.69
C PHE A 18 10.59 41.44 14.36
N ALA A 19 9.55 42.27 14.27
CA ALA A 19 8.21 41.81 13.92
C ALA A 19 8.18 41.15 12.54
N VAL A 20 8.83 41.75 11.54
CA VAL A 20 8.95 41.19 10.18
C VAL A 20 9.66 39.84 10.21
N LEU A 21 10.76 39.72 10.94
CA LEU A 21 11.51 38.46 11.05
C LEU A 21 10.69 37.36 11.74
N ILE A 22 9.98 37.68 12.83
CA ILE A 22 9.12 36.71 13.54
C ILE A 22 8.02 36.19 12.62
N VAL A 23 7.35 37.07 11.87
CA VAL A 23 6.30 36.67 10.92
C VAL A 23 6.88 35.78 9.82
N LEU A 24 8.01 36.16 9.22
CA LEU A 24 8.70 35.36 8.20
C LEU A 24 9.12 33.98 8.73
N SER A 25 9.71 33.92 9.93
CA SER A 25 10.06 32.65 10.57
C SER A 25 8.84 31.78 10.85
N GLY A 26 7.73 32.39 11.29
CA GLY A 26 6.46 31.68 11.51
C GLY A 26 5.88 31.10 10.22
N LEU A 27 5.93 31.84 9.11
CA LEU A 27 5.47 31.36 7.80
C LEU A 27 6.30 30.16 7.31
N ILE A 28 7.63 30.22 7.45
CA ILE A 28 8.54 29.12 7.08
C ILE A 28 8.25 27.88 7.93
N ALA A 29 8.14 28.04 9.25
CA ALA A 29 7.81 26.95 10.16
C ALA A 29 6.46 26.30 9.81
N PHE A 30 5.46 27.12 9.47
CA PHE A 30 4.14 26.62 9.06
C PHE A 30 4.19 25.83 7.75
N ILE A 31 4.93 26.30 6.74
CA ILE A 31 5.12 25.57 5.46
C ILE A 31 5.80 24.23 5.71
N GLY A 32 6.88 24.20 6.50
CA GLY A 32 7.58 22.96 6.85
C GLY A 32 6.69 21.96 7.58
N TYR A 33 5.90 22.44 8.54
CA TYR A 33 4.95 21.61 9.27
C TYR A 33 3.87 21.00 8.36
N ARG A 34 3.31 21.79 7.44
CA ARG A 34 2.31 21.33 6.48
C ARG A 34 2.87 20.26 5.54
N GLY A 35 4.08 20.47 5.02
CA GLY A 35 4.78 19.50 4.18
C GLY A 35 5.00 18.16 4.87
N LEU A 36 5.51 18.19 6.10
CA LEU A 36 5.76 16.98 6.90
C LEU A 36 4.45 16.26 7.26
N SER A 37 3.41 17.00 7.60
CA SER A 37 2.11 16.43 7.97
C SER A 37 1.43 15.75 6.77
N ALA A 38 1.50 16.35 5.58
CA ALA A 38 0.94 15.79 4.36
C ALA A 38 1.65 14.48 3.96
N SER A 39 2.99 14.48 3.98
CA SER A 39 3.77 13.28 3.67
C SER A 39 3.57 12.17 4.70
N ARG A 40 3.47 12.51 5.99
CA ARG A 40 3.15 11.54 7.03
C ARG A 40 1.79 10.90 6.83
N ALA A 41 0.76 11.68 6.53
CA ALA A 41 -0.58 11.15 6.28
C ALA A 41 -0.60 10.17 5.09
N LEU A 42 0.17 10.49 4.03
CA LEU A 42 0.27 9.65 2.84
C LEU A 42 0.97 8.31 3.13
N VAL A 43 2.08 8.34 3.87
CA VAL A 43 2.83 7.14 4.28
C VAL A 43 2.01 6.31 5.28
N ASP A 44 1.53 6.92 6.35
CA ASP A 44 0.87 6.18 7.44
C ASP A 44 -0.47 5.56 7.02
N HIS A 45 -1.23 6.21 6.12
CA HIS A 45 -2.52 5.65 5.70
C HIS A 45 -2.42 4.80 4.44
N LEU A 46 -1.88 5.32 3.34
CA LEU A 46 -1.96 4.62 2.05
C LEU A 46 -0.97 3.47 1.96
N VAL A 47 0.29 3.69 2.33
CA VAL A 47 1.31 2.63 2.25
C VAL A 47 0.97 1.50 3.21
N ASN A 48 0.65 1.81 4.49
CA ASN A 48 0.30 0.77 5.46
C ASN A 48 -0.96 0.00 5.06
N GLN A 49 -2.01 0.66 4.55
CA GLN A 49 -3.20 -0.05 4.08
C GLN A 49 -2.89 -0.97 2.89
N ASN A 50 -2.09 -0.51 1.92
CA ASN A 50 -1.70 -1.33 0.79
C ASN A 50 -0.82 -2.52 1.23
N MET A 51 0.08 -2.32 2.19
CA MET A 51 0.89 -3.39 2.77
C MET A 51 0.03 -4.45 3.47
N VAL A 52 -1.02 -4.05 4.19
CA VAL A 52 -1.99 -4.99 4.77
C VAL A 52 -2.69 -5.80 3.68
N LYS A 53 -3.15 -5.14 2.60
CA LYS A 53 -3.80 -5.81 1.46
C LYS A 53 -2.85 -6.79 0.75
N ILE A 54 -1.57 -6.42 0.57
CA ILE A 54 -0.53 -7.28 0.00
C ILE A 54 -0.33 -8.52 0.88
N ARG A 55 -0.18 -8.33 2.19
CA ARG A 55 0.01 -9.44 3.13
C ARG A 55 -1.16 -10.42 3.08
N LEU A 56 -2.40 -9.91 3.12
CA LEU A 56 -3.61 -10.75 3.05
C LEU A 56 -3.73 -11.49 1.70
N SER A 57 -3.39 -10.82 0.60
CA SER A 57 -3.38 -11.44 -0.73
C SER A 57 -2.30 -12.53 -0.84
N ASN A 58 -1.14 -12.34 -0.22
CA ASN A 58 -0.12 -13.39 -0.11
C ASN A 58 -0.58 -14.56 0.77
N THR A 59 -1.30 -14.31 1.86
CA THR A 59 -1.92 -15.38 2.65
C THR A 59 -2.92 -16.19 1.81
N MET A 60 -3.76 -15.51 1.00
CA MET A 60 -4.67 -16.15 0.05
C MET A 60 -3.88 -16.97 -1.00
N MET A 61 -2.80 -16.44 -1.55
CA MET A 61 -1.93 -17.14 -2.49
C MET A 61 -1.34 -18.41 -1.87
N ASN A 62 -0.79 -18.32 -0.65
CA ASN A 62 -0.20 -19.46 0.05
C ASN A 62 -1.23 -20.55 0.32
N ALA A 63 -2.43 -20.19 0.80
CA ALA A 63 -3.52 -21.13 0.99
C ALA A 63 -3.92 -21.82 -0.32
N ASN A 64 -3.98 -21.05 -1.42
CA ASN A 64 -4.27 -21.63 -2.74
C ASN A 64 -3.16 -22.59 -3.22
N SER A 65 -1.89 -22.27 -2.97
CA SER A 65 -0.76 -23.18 -3.27
C SER A 65 -0.83 -24.48 -2.46
N VAL A 66 -1.30 -24.42 -1.20
CA VAL A 66 -1.58 -25.64 -0.42
C VAL A 66 -2.69 -26.45 -1.08
N ILE A 67 -3.82 -25.83 -1.44
CA ILE A 67 -4.92 -26.50 -2.15
C ILE A 67 -4.41 -27.17 -3.43
N ALA A 68 -3.56 -26.48 -4.20
CA ALA A 68 -2.95 -26.99 -5.43
C ALA A 68 -2.12 -28.25 -5.24
N THR A 69 -1.27 -28.24 -4.21
CA THR A 69 -0.43 -29.39 -3.87
C THR A 69 -1.29 -30.55 -3.39
N GLN A 70 -2.23 -30.30 -2.47
CA GLN A 70 -3.03 -31.37 -1.88
C GLN A 70 -4.00 -32.00 -2.89
N ILE A 71 -4.60 -31.22 -3.81
CA ILE A 71 -5.48 -31.80 -4.84
C ILE A 71 -4.71 -32.70 -5.81
N ARG A 72 -3.44 -32.36 -6.10
CA ARG A 72 -2.54 -33.24 -6.88
C ARG A 72 -2.20 -34.50 -6.11
N ASN A 73 -2.00 -34.42 -4.79
CA ASN A 73 -1.75 -35.60 -3.97
C ASN A 73 -2.96 -36.53 -3.91
N VAL A 74 -4.19 -35.98 -3.88
CA VAL A 74 -5.43 -36.78 -3.86
C VAL A 74 -5.56 -37.70 -5.07
N VAL A 75 -5.08 -37.31 -6.25
CA VAL A 75 -5.17 -38.16 -7.46
C VAL A 75 -4.04 -39.19 -7.58
N LEU A 76 -3.06 -39.19 -6.67
CA LEU A 76 -1.99 -40.18 -6.67
C LEU A 76 -2.54 -41.54 -6.20
N PRO A 77 -1.89 -42.66 -6.59
CA PRO A 77 -2.26 -43.99 -6.10
C PRO A 77 -1.78 -44.17 -4.65
N THR A 78 -2.50 -43.55 -3.71
CA THR A 78 -2.25 -43.58 -2.26
C THR A 78 -3.37 -44.30 -1.51
N SER A 79 -3.14 -44.56 -0.21
CA SER A 79 -4.17 -45.20 0.63
C SER A 79 -5.37 -44.27 0.85
N ASN A 80 -6.54 -44.85 1.14
CA ASN A 80 -7.73 -44.06 1.49
C ASN A 80 -7.50 -43.19 2.74
N GLU A 81 -6.71 -43.66 3.70
CA GLU A 81 -6.35 -42.88 4.89
C GLU A 81 -5.54 -41.63 4.52
N ASP A 82 -4.57 -41.75 3.61
CA ASP A 82 -3.78 -40.62 3.13
C ASP A 82 -4.63 -39.63 2.32
N ASN A 83 -5.54 -40.13 1.48
CA ASN A 83 -6.48 -39.29 0.73
C ASN A 83 -7.35 -38.45 1.66
N LEU A 84 -7.86 -39.03 2.76
CA LEU A 84 -8.62 -38.29 3.75
C LEU A 84 -7.79 -37.19 4.42
N LYS A 85 -6.51 -37.43 4.72
CA LYS A 85 -5.59 -36.40 5.25
C LYS A 85 -5.36 -35.27 4.24
N PHE A 86 -5.16 -35.58 2.96
CA PHE A 86 -5.01 -34.55 1.93
C PHE A 86 -6.29 -33.70 1.78
N ILE A 87 -7.47 -34.35 1.81
CA ILE A 87 -8.77 -33.66 1.76
C ILE A 87 -8.97 -32.75 2.98
N GLU A 88 -8.56 -33.21 4.18
CA GLU A 88 -8.58 -32.40 5.39
C GLU A 88 -7.68 -31.16 5.26
N ASN A 89 -6.47 -31.31 4.73
CA ASN A 89 -5.57 -30.19 4.45
C ASN A 89 -6.18 -29.20 3.43
N ILE A 90 -6.88 -29.68 2.40
CA ILE A 90 -7.62 -28.82 1.45
C ILE A 90 -8.69 -28.03 2.20
N LYS A 91 -9.46 -28.67 3.09
CA LYS A 91 -10.50 -28.02 3.88
C LYS A 91 -9.92 -26.93 4.78
N ASN A 92 -8.81 -27.20 5.47
CA ASN A 92 -8.14 -26.24 6.32
C ASN A 92 -7.60 -25.04 5.52
N ALA A 93 -6.93 -25.30 4.39
CA ALA A 93 -6.44 -24.24 3.51
C ALA A 93 -7.59 -23.39 2.92
N ARG A 94 -8.74 -24.00 2.61
CA ARG A 94 -9.95 -23.25 2.19
C ARG A 94 -10.45 -22.33 3.30
N ALA A 95 -10.43 -22.77 4.56
CA ALA A 95 -10.82 -21.93 5.69
C ALA A 95 -9.85 -20.75 5.88
N ASP A 96 -8.54 -21.00 5.81
CA ASP A 96 -7.51 -19.95 5.89
C ASP A 96 -7.65 -18.93 4.75
N TYR A 97 -7.92 -19.41 3.54
CA TYR A 97 -8.19 -18.56 2.39
C TYR A 97 -9.39 -17.64 2.65
N VAL A 98 -10.52 -18.21 3.11
CA VAL A 98 -11.75 -17.44 3.37
C VAL A 98 -11.51 -16.39 4.44
N LYS A 99 -10.83 -16.74 5.53
CA LYS A 99 -10.48 -15.80 6.61
C LYS A 99 -9.63 -14.64 6.09
N ALA A 100 -8.59 -14.93 5.30
CA ALA A 100 -7.74 -13.90 4.71
C ALA A 100 -8.51 -13.01 3.71
N ARG A 101 -9.40 -13.62 2.91
CA ARG A 101 -10.27 -12.92 1.96
C ARG A 101 -11.24 -11.99 2.69
N GLU A 102 -11.92 -12.44 3.73
CA GLU A 102 -12.84 -11.61 4.50
C GLU A 102 -12.13 -10.39 5.10
N ALA A 103 -10.94 -10.60 5.68
CA ALA A 103 -10.11 -9.51 6.17
C ALA A 103 -9.68 -8.55 5.04
N LEU A 104 -9.37 -9.07 3.84
CA LEU A 104 -9.04 -8.23 2.69
C LEU A 104 -10.26 -7.40 2.25
N TYR A 105 -11.45 -7.98 2.26
CA TYR A 105 -12.68 -7.36 1.78
C TYR A 105 -13.26 -6.35 2.77
N ALA A 106 -12.91 -6.47 4.06
CA ALA A 106 -13.13 -5.43 5.06
C ALA A 106 -12.31 -4.15 4.79
N THR A 107 -11.28 -4.22 3.94
CA THR A 107 -10.52 -3.03 3.51
C THR A 107 -11.11 -2.43 2.23
N PRO A 108 -11.19 -1.09 2.12
CA PRO A 108 -11.73 -0.42 0.93
C PRO A 108 -10.83 -0.66 -0.29
N PRO A 109 -11.37 -1.15 -1.42
CA PRO A 109 -10.65 -1.27 -2.68
C PRO A 109 -10.65 0.03 -3.48
N SER A 110 -9.67 0.20 -4.36
CA SER A 110 -9.78 1.13 -5.51
C SER A 110 -10.78 0.58 -6.54
N GLU A 111 -11.19 1.39 -7.52
CA GLU A 111 -12.10 0.90 -8.59
C GLU A 111 -11.51 -0.29 -9.35
N GLU A 112 -10.26 -0.20 -9.81
CA GLU A 112 -9.54 -1.32 -10.43
C GLU A 112 -9.44 -2.54 -9.48
N GLY A 113 -9.22 -2.29 -8.19
CA GLY A 113 -9.17 -3.34 -7.17
C GLY A 113 -10.51 -4.05 -6.96
N LYS A 114 -11.66 -3.39 -7.19
CA LYS A 114 -12.99 -4.02 -7.11
C LYS A 114 -13.16 -5.05 -8.23
N GLU A 115 -12.76 -4.69 -9.45
CA GLU A 115 -12.88 -5.57 -10.62
C GLU A 115 -12.00 -6.81 -10.47
N ILE A 116 -10.74 -6.62 -10.02
CA ILE A 116 -9.83 -7.74 -9.77
C ILE A 116 -10.38 -8.65 -8.66
N ARG A 117 -10.89 -8.09 -7.55
CA ARG A 117 -11.51 -8.86 -6.46
C ARG A 117 -12.70 -9.70 -6.96
N ALA A 118 -13.59 -9.09 -7.75
CA ALA A 118 -14.73 -9.81 -8.33
C ALA A 118 -14.28 -10.96 -9.25
N GLU A 119 -13.20 -10.76 -10.01
CA GLU A 119 -12.65 -11.81 -10.86
C GLU A 119 -11.96 -12.94 -10.06
N ILE A 120 -11.27 -12.61 -8.97
CA ILE A 120 -10.74 -13.61 -8.02
C ILE A 120 -11.88 -14.49 -7.49
N ASP A 121 -13.02 -13.90 -7.16
CA ASP A 121 -14.19 -14.64 -6.64
C ASP A 121 -14.81 -15.56 -7.70
N ARG A 122 -14.99 -15.06 -8.93
CA ARG A 122 -15.49 -15.89 -10.04
C ARG A 122 -14.60 -17.11 -10.27
N ARG A 123 -13.27 -16.92 -10.28
CA ARG A 123 -12.31 -18.01 -10.48
C ARG A 123 -12.29 -18.98 -9.30
N ARG A 124 -12.41 -18.48 -8.07
CA ARG A 124 -12.53 -19.32 -6.87
C ARG A 124 -13.69 -20.30 -6.99
N GLU A 125 -14.87 -19.86 -7.39
CA GLU A 125 -16.04 -20.73 -7.48
C GLU A 125 -15.87 -21.82 -8.54
N ILE A 126 -15.28 -21.46 -9.70
CA ILE A 126 -14.94 -22.43 -10.76
C ILE A 126 -13.96 -23.48 -10.23
N VAL A 127 -12.86 -23.05 -9.62
CA VAL A 127 -11.82 -23.95 -9.07
C VAL A 127 -12.39 -24.82 -7.96
N LYS A 128 -13.23 -24.27 -7.09
CA LYS A 128 -13.88 -25.04 -6.03
C LYS A 128 -14.69 -26.20 -6.61
N GLY A 129 -15.55 -25.92 -7.60
CA GLY A 129 -16.37 -26.95 -8.25
C GLY A 129 -15.53 -28.04 -8.93
N LEU A 130 -14.47 -27.66 -9.64
CA LEU A 130 -13.57 -28.61 -10.30
C LEU A 130 -12.82 -29.48 -9.27
N ASN A 131 -12.27 -28.87 -8.22
CA ASN A 131 -11.56 -29.61 -7.17
C ASN A 131 -12.49 -30.55 -6.40
N ASP A 132 -13.71 -30.11 -6.11
CA ASP A 132 -14.70 -30.97 -5.44
C ASP A 132 -15.04 -32.19 -6.32
N LYS A 133 -15.15 -32.01 -7.64
CA LYS A 133 -15.39 -33.12 -8.56
C LYS A 133 -14.20 -34.08 -8.64
N VAL A 134 -12.97 -33.56 -8.63
CA VAL A 134 -11.76 -34.41 -8.56
C VAL A 134 -11.74 -35.25 -7.28
N ILE A 135 -12.04 -34.63 -6.12
CA ILE A 135 -12.13 -35.34 -4.83
C ILE A 135 -13.21 -36.43 -4.89
N GLU A 136 -14.39 -36.11 -5.41
CA GLU A 136 -15.50 -37.06 -5.55
C GLU A 136 -15.11 -38.28 -6.40
N LEU A 137 -14.45 -38.07 -7.54
CA LEU A 137 -14.01 -39.15 -8.43
C LEU A 137 -13.03 -40.09 -7.72
N VAL A 138 -12.03 -39.55 -7.01
CA VAL A 138 -11.09 -40.38 -6.25
C VAL A 138 -11.79 -41.15 -5.14
N MET A 139 -12.65 -40.49 -4.36
CA MET A 139 -13.34 -41.12 -3.23
C MET A 139 -14.36 -42.19 -3.65
N THR A 140 -14.82 -42.15 -4.90
CA THR A 140 -15.75 -43.14 -5.47
C THR A 140 -15.05 -44.22 -6.29
N GLY A 141 -13.70 -44.25 -6.31
CA GLY A 141 -12.91 -45.25 -7.02
C GLY A 141 -12.70 -44.99 -8.52
N HIS A 142 -13.07 -43.81 -9.02
CA HIS A 142 -12.92 -43.40 -10.42
C HIS A 142 -11.63 -42.57 -10.63
N SER A 143 -10.50 -43.03 -10.09
CA SER A 143 -9.22 -42.29 -10.14
C SER A 143 -8.72 -42.07 -11.58
N ASP A 144 -9.05 -42.98 -12.50
CA ASP A 144 -8.69 -42.88 -13.92
C ASP A 144 -9.36 -41.67 -14.61
N ASP A 145 -10.53 -41.25 -14.12
CA ASP A 145 -11.23 -40.04 -14.61
C ASP A 145 -10.78 -38.77 -13.86
N ALA A 146 -10.30 -38.92 -12.62
CA ALA A 146 -9.89 -37.81 -11.76
C ALA A 146 -8.62 -37.11 -12.29
N LEU A 147 -7.63 -37.87 -12.76
CA LEU A 147 -6.36 -37.33 -13.25
C LEU A 147 -6.54 -36.48 -14.53
N PRO A 148 -7.25 -36.95 -15.58
CA PRO A 148 -7.55 -36.12 -16.75
C PRO A 148 -8.31 -34.84 -16.39
N LEU A 149 -9.30 -34.91 -15.49
CA LEU A 149 -10.05 -33.74 -15.04
C LEU A 149 -9.14 -32.73 -14.33
N LEU A 150 -8.25 -33.21 -13.46
CA LEU A 150 -7.27 -32.38 -12.77
C LEU A 150 -6.36 -31.66 -13.77
N LEU A 151 -5.74 -32.39 -14.69
CA LEU A 151 -4.72 -31.84 -15.58
C LEU A 151 -5.31 -30.88 -16.63
N THR A 152 -6.48 -31.20 -17.18
CA THR A 152 -7.05 -30.46 -18.30
C THR A 152 -7.95 -29.30 -17.88
N LYS A 153 -8.56 -29.36 -16.68
CA LYS A 153 -9.50 -28.34 -16.21
C LYS A 153 -9.10 -27.73 -14.88
N ALA A 154 -8.91 -28.53 -13.83
CA ALA A 154 -8.75 -27.99 -12.48
C ALA A 154 -7.42 -27.25 -12.29
N ALA A 155 -6.29 -27.81 -12.76
CA ALA A 155 -4.98 -27.18 -12.65
C ALA A 155 -4.87 -25.87 -13.47
N PRO A 156 -5.32 -25.80 -14.75
CA PRO A 156 -5.38 -24.54 -15.48
C PRO A 156 -6.27 -23.49 -14.82
N ALA A 157 -7.46 -23.88 -14.32
CA ALA A 157 -8.36 -22.95 -13.62
C ALA A 157 -7.74 -22.43 -12.32
N MET A 158 -6.98 -23.27 -11.62
CA MET A 158 -6.28 -22.90 -10.40
C MET A 158 -5.13 -21.93 -10.67
N GLN A 159 -4.34 -22.16 -11.72
CA GLN A 159 -3.30 -21.21 -12.16
C GLN A 159 -3.92 -19.85 -12.46
N GLN A 160 -5.01 -19.84 -13.22
CA GLN A 160 -5.79 -18.65 -13.52
C GLN A 160 -6.28 -17.90 -12.28
N TRP A 161 -6.64 -18.61 -11.22
CA TRP A 161 -6.99 -18.01 -9.93
C TRP A 161 -5.77 -17.42 -9.22
N GLN A 162 -4.62 -18.10 -9.25
CA GLN A 162 -3.33 -17.57 -8.75
C GLN A 162 -2.94 -16.29 -9.47
N ASP A 163 -3.01 -16.28 -10.80
CA ASP A 163 -2.64 -15.14 -11.63
C ASP A 163 -3.43 -13.89 -11.24
N LYS A 164 -4.73 -14.03 -10.95
CA LYS A 164 -5.56 -12.90 -10.50
C LYS A 164 -5.26 -12.44 -9.07
N ILE A 165 -4.87 -13.35 -8.18
CA ILE A 165 -4.37 -12.96 -6.85
C ILE A 165 -3.03 -12.22 -6.98
N ALA A 166 -2.15 -12.67 -7.88
CA ALA A 166 -0.87 -12.00 -8.17
C ALA A 166 -1.08 -10.62 -8.80
N GLU A 167 -2.05 -10.47 -9.68
CA GLU A 167 -2.45 -9.17 -10.25
C GLU A 167 -2.91 -8.20 -9.17
N ASN A 168 -3.72 -8.66 -8.20
CA ASN A 168 -4.09 -7.82 -7.05
C ASN A 168 -2.86 -7.41 -6.23
N ILE A 169 -1.92 -8.32 -5.97
CA ILE A 169 -0.67 -8.01 -5.25
C ILE A 169 0.13 -6.96 -6.02
N ALA A 170 0.29 -7.11 -7.34
CA ALA A 170 0.99 -6.16 -8.20
C ALA A 170 0.35 -4.78 -8.16
N LEU A 171 -0.99 -4.70 -8.23
CA LEU A 171 -1.73 -3.45 -8.09
C LEU A 171 -1.44 -2.78 -6.74
N GLN A 172 -1.52 -3.51 -5.63
CA GLN A 172 -1.27 -2.93 -4.32
C GLN A 172 0.19 -2.46 -4.16
N ASN A 173 1.16 -3.19 -4.72
CA ASN A 173 2.56 -2.78 -4.74
C ASN A 173 2.75 -1.48 -5.53
N LYS A 174 2.12 -1.37 -6.71
CA LYS A 174 2.14 -0.15 -7.51
C LYS A 174 1.56 1.03 -6.73
N LEU A 175 0.37 0.87 -6.15
CA LEU A 175 -0.29 1.93 -5.37
C LEU A 175 0.53 2.34 -4.14
N ALA A 176 1.21 1.41 -3.46
CA ALA A 176 2.12 1.71 -2.37
C ALA A 176 3.35 2.49 -2.85
N GLY A 177 3.93 2.10 -3.99
CA GLY A 177 5.06 2.77 -4.62
C GLY A 177 4.71 4.21 -5.04
N ASP A 178 3.57 4.39 -5.71
CA ASP A 178 3.09 5.71 -6.15
C ASP A 178 2.83 6.64 -4.95
N ALA A 179 2.22 6.13 -3.88
CA ALA A 179 2.02 6.89 -2.65
C ALA A 179 3.34 7.26 -1.98
N SER A 180 4.32 6.35 -1.95
CA SER A 180 5.65 6.65 -1.40
C SER A 180 6.37 7.72 -2.22
N ALA A 181 6.36 7.62 -3.55
CA ALA A 181 6.98 8.60 -4.44
C ALA A 181 6.35 9.99 -4.28
N ALA A 182 5.01 10.08 -4.21
CA ALA A 182 4.31 11.34 -3.97
C ALA A 182 4.65 11.94 -2.59
N ALA A 183 4.82 11.12 -1.55
CA ALA A 183 5.22 11.58 -0.23
C ALA A 183 6.62 12.19 -0.25
N LEU A 184 7.57 11.54 -0.94
CA LEU A 184 8.95 12.02 -1.11
C LEU A 184 9.01 13.31 -1.90
N GLN A 185 8.25 13.43 -2.99
CA GLN A 185 8.18 14.67 -3.77
C GLN A 185 7.67 15.85 -2.92
N SER A 186 6.60 15.65 -2.15
CA SER A 186 6.07 16.67 -1.22
C SER A 186 7.11 17.08 -0.17
N MET A 187 7.91 16.14 0.34
CA MET A 187 9.01 16.44 1.27
C MET A 187 10.09 17.28 0.61
N ASP A 188 10.50 16.95 -0.62
CA ASP A 188 11.54 17.68 -1.35
C ASP A 188 11.11 19.11 -1.69
N GLU A 189 9.87 19.32 -2.12
CA GLU A 189 9.32 20.66 -2.37
C GLU A 189 9.29 21.49 -1.09
N SER A 190 8.81 20.90 0.00
CA SER A 190 8.79 21.55 1.31
C SER A 190 10.20 21.89 1.79
N ARG A 191 11.17 21.01 1.57
CA ARG A 191 12.58 21.24 1.90
C ARG A 191 13.19 22.38 1.10
N LYS A 192 12.91 22.48 -0.20
CA LYS A 192 13.38 23.59 -1.05
C LYS A 192 12.83 24.93 -0.54
N LEU A 193 11.53 24.99 -0.22
CA LEU A 193 10.90 26.19 0.35
C LEU A 193 11.49 26.57 1.71
N LEU A 194 11.73 25.58 2.58
CA LEU A 194 12.36 25.82 3.89
C LEU A 194 13.78 26.37 3.75
N ILE A 195 14.61 25.78 2.88
CA ILE A 195 15.99 26.23 2.66
C ILE A 195 15.99 27.63 2.04
N GLY A 196 15.22 27.85 0.97
CA GLY A 196 15.15 29.14 0.28
C GLY A 196 14.61 30.25 1.19
N GLY A 197 13.53 29.96 1.92
CA GLY A 197 12.95 30.89 2.89
C GLY A 197 13.92 31.20 4.04
N SER A 198 14.61 30.20 4.59
CA SER A 198 15.57 30.42 5.67
C SER A 198 16.76 31.26 5.21
N LEU A 199 17.29 31.01 4.02
CA LEU A 199 18.36 31.83 3.43
C LEU A 199 17.89 33.29 3.24
N LEU A 200 16.67 33.48 2.74
CA LEU A 200 16.09 34.81 2.57
C LEU A 200 15.96 35.55 3.91
N VAL A 201 15.50 34.86 4.96
CA VAL A 201 15.40 35.44 6.31
C VAL A 201 16.78 35.84 6.85
N VAL A 202 17.81 35.00 6.68
CA VAL A 202 19.17 35.32 7.11
C VAL A 202 19.70 36.56 6.37
N LEU A 203 19.51 36.63 5.05
CA LEU A 203 19.94 37.77 4.24
C LEU A 203 19.21 39.06 4.62
N LEU A 204 17.90 39.01 4.81
CA LEU A 204 17.09 40.16 5.24
C LEU A 204 17.46 40.61 6.66
N SER A 205 17.69 39.66 7.58
CA SER A 205 18.14 39.96 8.95
C SER A 205 19.50 40.69 8.93
N GLY A 206 20.45 40.18 8.12
CA GLY A 206 21.75 40.81 7.95
C GLY A 206 21.66 42.21 7.35
N ALA A 207 20.86 42.37 6.28
CA ALA A 207 20.66 43.66 5.62
C ALA A 207 20.02 44.70 6.56
N LEU A 208 18.97 44.32 7.29
CA LEU A 208 18.33 45.17 8.29
C LEU A 208 19.32 45.54 9.42
N GLY A 209 20.11 44.59 9.91
CA GLY A 209 21.14 44.83 10.91
C GLY A 209 22.19 45.86 10.46
N VAL A 210 22.69 45.73 9.22
CA VAL A 210 23.65 46.69 8.63
C VAL A 210 23.02 48.06 8.44
N LEU A 211 21.79 48.14 7.91
CA LEU A 211 21.09 49.41 7.67
C LEU A 211 20.79 50.15 8.98
N ILE A 212 20.33 49.43 10.01
CA ILE A 212 20.06 50.02 11.32
C ILE A 212 21.36 50.53 11.92
N THR A 213 22.42 49.70 11.96
CA THR A 213 23.74 50.08 12.52
C THR A 213 24.36 51.29 11.81
N ARG A 214 24.20 51.41 10.49
CA ARG A 214 24.65 52.59 9.73
C ARG A 214 23.81 53.85 9.95
N SER A 215 22.61 53.70 10.51
CA SER A 215 21.67 54.80 10.76
C SER A 215 21.62 55.27 12.22
N LEU A 216 22.39 54.60 13.10
CA LEU A 216 22.75 55.04 14.44
C LEU A 216 23.89 56.07 14.36
#